data_AF-A0A7J8A0P1-F1
#
_entry.id   AF-A0A7J8A0P1-F1
#
_cell.length_a   1.000
_cell.length_b   1.000
_cell.length_c   1.000
_cell.angle_alpha   90.00
_cell.angle_beta   90.00
_cell.angle_gamma   90.00
#
_symmetry.space_group_name_H-M   'P 1'
#
loop_
_entity.id
_entity.type
_entity.pdbx_description
1 polymer ?
#
loop_
_entity_poly.entity_id
_entity_poly.type
_entity_poly.pdbx_seq_one_letter_code
_entity_poly.pdbx_strand_id
1 'polypeptide(L)'
;MLWDSLREANFCVFGLPRCPGESSHICDLIRKTLNAGAYNKAVQERLVQAEYWHDPIKEDMYRNHSIFLADINQERGVNESYKKNLMALKKFVMVKFLNDSIVDPVDSEWFGFYRSGQDKETIPLQKTTLYTQDRLGLREMDNAGQLVFLAVEGDHLQLSEEWFYAHIIPFLE
;
A
#
# COMPACT_ATOMS: atom_id res chain seq x y z
N MET A 1 6.64 21.14 7.03
CA MET A 1 5.93 21.44 5.78
C MET A 1 6.38 20.62 4.56
N LEU A 2 7.56 19.97 4.56
CA LEU A 2 7.93 18.96 3.55
C LEU A 2 7.73 17.49 4.04
N TRP A 3 7.30 17.32 5.30
CA TRP A 3 7.15 16.02 5.97
C TRP A 3 5.72 15.46 5.93
N ASP A 4 4.73 16.24 5.48
CA ASP A 4 3.33 15.80 5.45
C ASP A 4 2.89 15.24 4.08
N SER A 5 3.54 15.64 2.97
CA SER A 5 3.13 15.22 1.62
C SER A 5 3.47 13.77 1.25
N LEU A 6 4.15 13.01 2.11
CA LEU A 6 4.41 11.58 1.87
C LEU A 6 3.47 10.63 2.64
N ARG A 7 2.54 11.16 3.45
CA ARG A 7 1.56 10.34 4.21
C ARG A 7 0.27 10.04 3.45
N GLU A 8 0.07 10.63 2.26
CA GLU A 8 -1.21 10.55 1.54
C GLU A 8 -1.34 9.29 0.65
N ALA A 9 -0.30 8.46 0.57
CA ALA A 9 -0.32 7.24 -0.23
C ALA A 9 -0.44 6.01 0.69
N ASN A 10 -1.57 5.30 0.62
CA ASN A 10 -1.78 4.00 1.28
C ASN A 10 -0.97 2.86 0.62
N PHE A 11 0.13 3.17 -0.04
CA PHE A 11 0.98 2.18 -0.69
C PHE A 11 1.88 1.52 0.37
N CYS A 12 1.64 0.23 0.59
CA CYS A 12 2.51 -0.63 1.38
C CYS A 12 3.77 -0.90 0.55
N VAL A 13 4.94 -0.75 1.14
CA VAL A 13 6.20 -1.11 0.46
C VAL A 13 6.92 -2.17 1.29
N PHE A 14 7.34 -3.23 0.62
CA PHE A 14 8.14 -4.32 1.20
C PHE A 14 9.48 -4.53 0.46
N GLY A 15 9.79 -3.69 -0.52
CA GLY A 15 11.04 -3.71 -1.25
C GLY A 15 11.80 -2.39 -1.21
N LEU A 16 13.09 -2.47 -1.53
CA LEU A 16 13.89 -1.28 -1.81
C LEU A 16 13.73 -0.94 -3.30
N PRO A 17 13.52 0.34 -3.66
CA PRO A 17 13.43 0.75 -5.06
C PRO A 17 14.58 0.18 -5.89
N ARG A 18 14.24 -0.49 -7.01
CA ARG A 18 15.20 -1.13 -7.92
C ARG A 18 16.11 -2.20 -7.29
N CYS A 19 15.69 -2.81 -6.17
CA CYS A 19 16.44 -3.87 -5.49
C CYS A 19 15.48 -4.99 -5.06
N PRO A 20 14.87 -5.71 -6.03
CA PRO A 20 14.00 -6.83 -5.71
C PRO A 20 14.79 -7.90 -4.95
N GLY A 21 14.24 -8.39 -3.83
CA GLY A 21 14.91 -9.41 -3.01
C GLY A 21 15.24 -10.68 -3.80
N GLU A 22 14.50 -10.95 -4.88
CA GLU A 22 14.71 -12.08 -5.79
C GLU A 22 15.91 -11.91 -6.73
N SER A 23 16.36 -10.68 -7.02
CA SER A 23 17.39 -10.42 -8.05
C SER A 23 18.83 -10.46 -7.53
N SER A 24 19.04 -10.41 -6.20
CA SER A 24 20.38 -10.42 -5.61
C SER A 24 20.37 -10.81 -4.13
N HIS A 25 21.30 -11.69 -3.73
CA HIS A 25 21.55 -12.02 -2.33
C HIS A 25 21.87 -10.79 -1.46
N ILE A 26 22.42 -9.73 -2.06
CA ILE A 26 22.71 -8.46 -1.37
C ILE A 26 21.42 -7.69 -1.10
N CYS A 27 20.50 -7.65 -2.08
CA CYS A 27 19.18 -7.03 -1.91
C CYS A 27 18.35 -7.77 -0.84
N ASP A 28 18.36 -9.10 -0.86
CA ASP A 28 17.67 -9.91 0.15
C ASP A 28 18.26 -9.71 1.56
N LEU A 29 19.60 -9.62 1.68
CA LEU A 29 20.26 -9.36 2.95
C LEU A 29 19.92 -7.98 3.49
N ILE A 30 20.02 -6.93 2.65
CA ILE A 30 19.67 -5.57 3.06
C ILE A 30 18.20 -5.51 3.48
N ARG A 31 17.29 -6.15 2.71
CA ARG A 31 15.87 -6.25 3.06
C ARG A 31 15.66 -6.92 4.43
N LYS A 32 16.29 -8.06 4.68
CA LYS A 32 16.19 -8.76 5.98
C LYS A 32 16.76 -7.95 7.15
N THR A 33 17.85 -7.22 6.93
CA THR A 33 18.43 -6.31 7.92
C THR A 33 17.52 -5.11 8.18
N LEU A 34 16.91 -4.55 7.13
CA LEU A 34 15.90 -3.51 7.26
C LEU A 34 14.65 -4.00 7.98
N ASN A 35 14.18 -5.24 7.79
CA ASN A 35 13.03 -5.78 8.53
C ASN A 35 13.27 -5.81 10.05
N ALA A 36 14.52 -6.10 10.47
CA ALA A 36 14.88 -6.09 11.89
C ALA A 36 14.96 -4.66 12.46
N GLY A 37 15.36 -3.69 11.64
CA GLY A 37 15.52 -2.29 12.06
C GLY A 37 14.27 -1.41 11.87
N ALA A 38 13.45 -1.70 10.87
CA ALA A 38 12.31 -0.87 10.46
C ALA A 38 11.29 -0.75 11.58
N TYR A 39 11.06 -1.82 12.32
CA TYR A 39 10.12 -1.86 13.44
C TYR A 39 10.73 -1.42 14.78
N ASN A 40 11.97 -0.92 14.78
CA ASN A 40 12.51 -0.24 15.95
C ASN A 40 11.76 1.07 16.17
N LYS A 41 11.35 1.34 17.42
CA LYS A 41 10.59 2.56 17.78
C LYS A 41 11.26 3.85 17.30
N ALA A 42 12.58 3.97 17.46
CA ALA A 42 13.32 5.16 17.06
C ALA A 42 13.35 5.36 15.54
N VAL A 43 13.25 4.28 14.77
CA VAL A 43 13.20 4.28 13.30
C VAL A 43 11.78 4.59 12.84
N GLN A 44 10.77 3.93 13.40
CA GLN A 44 9.35 4.24 13.14
C GLN A 44 9.03 5.72 13.33
N GLU A 45 9.56 6.35 14.39
CA GLU A 45 9.30 7.77 14.69
C GLU A 45 10.09 8.78 13.82
N ARG A 46 11.06 8.33 13.03
CA ARG A 46 12.01 9.21 12.32
C ARG A 46 12.16 8.93 10.83
N LEU A 47 11.65 7.81 10.33
CA LEU A 47 11.80 7.40 8.94
C LEU A 47 10.44 7.06 8.34
N VAL A 48 9.96 7.92 7.44
CA VAL A 48 8.64 7.79 6.81
C VAL A 48 8.46 6.45 6.12
N GLN A 49 9.49 5.95 5.42
CA GLN A 49 9.47 4.64 4.75
C GLN A 49 9.24 3.47 5.71
N ALA A 50 9.68 3.60 6.96
CA ALA A 50 9.47 2.56 7.96
C ALA A 50 8.00 2.51 8.43
N GLU A 51 7.32 3.66 8.47
CA GLU A 51 5.92 3.76 8.92
C GLU A 51 4.96 2.94 8.05
N TYR A 52 5.30 2.74 6.76
CA TYR A 52 4.57 1.91 5.80
C TYR A 52 5.32 0.66 5.33
N TRP A 53 6.38 0.27 6.04
CA TRP A 53 7.04 -1.01 5.80
C TRP A 53 6.15 -2.17 6.25
N HIS A 54 5.79 -3.07 5.34
CA HIS A 54 4.89 -4.20 5.62
C HIS A 54 5.58 -5.53 5.33
N ASP A 55 6.08 -6.21 6.36
CA ASP A 55 6.70 -7.54 6.24
C ASP A 55 5.64 -8.65 6.23
N PRO A 56 5.38 -9.32 5.08
CA PRO A 56 4.40 -10.41 4.97
C PRO A 56 4.90 -11.70 5.61
N ILE A 57 6.20 -11.86 5.87
CA ILE A 57 6.78 -13.05 6.53
C ILE A 57 6.63 -12.92 8.04
N LYS A 58 6.84 -11.71 8.59
CA LYS A 58 6.70 -11.40 10.02
C LYS A 58 5.54 -10.45 10.29
N GLU A 59 4.34 -10.82 9.83
CA GLU A 59 3.15 -9.97 9.97
C GLU A 59 2.88 -9.55 11.42
N ASP A 60 3.11 -10.41 12.41
CA ASP A 60 2.89 -10.03 13.81
C ASP A 60 3.84 -8.93 14.29
N MET A 61 5.06 -8.85 13.75
CA MET A 61 5.94 -7.71 14.01
C MET A 61 5.37 -6.44 13.37
N TYR A 62 4.95 -6.52 12.12
CA TYR A 62 4.29 -5.42 11.39
C TYR A 62 3.08 -4.89 12.15
N ARG A 63 2.11 -5.76 12.49
CA ARG A 63 0.86 -5.38 13.18
C ARG A 63 1.13 -4.66 14.49
N ASN A 64 2.10 -5.14 15.26
CA ASN A 64 2.35 -4.64 16.62
C ASN A 64 3.25 -3.39 16.67
N HIS A 65 4.11 -3.17 15.66
CA HIS A 65 5.14 -2.13 15.73
C HIS A 65 5.03 -1.04 14.67
N SER A 66 4.27 -1.24 13.58
CA SER A 66 3.98 -0.15 12.65
C SER A 66 3.14 0.92 13.35
N ILE A 67 3.62 2.17 13.34
CA ILE A 67 2.95 3.28 14.01
C ILE A 67 1.89 3.97 13.12
N PHE A 68 1.87 3.65 11.83
CA PHE A 68 0.98 4.28 10.84
C PHE A 68 0.19 3.25 10.05
N LEU A 69 0.84 2.49 9.17
CA LEU A 69 0.15 1.63 8.20
C LEU A 69 -0.71 0.56 8.88
N ALA A 70 -0.22 -0.07 9.95
CA ALA A 70 -1.02 -1.02 10.72
C ALA A 70 -2.22 -0.38 11.46
N ASP A 71 -2.16 0.93 11.76
CA ASP A 71 -3.29 1.66 12.35
C ASP A 71 -4.38 1.88 11.31
N ILE A 72 -4.05 2.55 10.21
CA ILE A 72 -5.02 2.92 9.18
C ILE A 72 -5.59 1.70 8.44
N ASN A 73 -4.87 0.58 8.42
CA ASN A 73 -5.34 -0.70 7.86
C ASN A 73 -6.06 -1.60 8.88
N GLN A 74 -6.37 -1.11 10.09
CA GLN A 74 -7.22 -1.82 11.06
C GLN A 74 -6.63 -3.18 11.48
N GLU A 75 -5.29 -3.28 11.54
CA GLU A 75 -4.59 -4.55 11.84
C GLU A 75 -4.73 -4.95 13.31
N ARG A 76 -4.82 -3.96 14.21
CA ARG A 76 -4.89 -4.13 15.66
C ARG A 76 -6.32 -4.08 16.23
N GLY A 77 -7.29 -3.77 15.39
CA GLY A 77 -8.69 -3.57 15.76
C GLY A 77 -9.42 -2.71 14.75
N VAL A 78 -10.75 -2.77 14.76
CA VAL A 78 -11.59 -1.95 13.87
C VAL A 78 -11.86 -0.61 14.54
N ASN A 79 -11.31 0.46 13.97
CA ASN A 79 -11.71 1.83 14.27
C ASN A 79 -12.91 2.22 13.39
N GLU A 80 -14.10 2.27 13.99
CA GLU A 80 -15.36 2.59 13.28
C GLU A 80 -15.34 3.98 12.62
N SER A 81 -14.61 4.94 13.19
CA SER A 81 -14.50 6.27 12.60
C SER A 81 -13.73 6.24 11.28
N TYR A 82 -12.68 5.41 11.17
CA TYR A 82 -11.91 5.26 9.93
C TYR A 82 -12.77 4.66 8.83
N LYS A 83 -13.48 3.57 9.12
CA LYS A 83 -14.42 2.94 8.17
C LYS A 83 -15.48 3.95 7.71
N LYS A 84 -16.15 4.62 8.66
CA LYS A 84 -17.18 5.62 8.34
C LYS A 84 -16.65 6.76 7.47
N ASN A 85 -15.47 7.28 7.79
CA ASN A 85 -14.88 8.41 7.07
C ASN A 85 -14.45 8.01 5.66
N LEU A 86 -13.85 6.83 5.49
CA LEU A 86 -13.45 6.34 4.17
C LEU A 86 -14.67 6.10 3.26
N MET A 87 -15.72 5.47 3.79
CA MET A 87 -16.97 5.24 3.04
C MET A 87 -17.71 6.53 2.67
N ALA A 88 -17.40 7.66 3.32
CA ALA A 88 -17.99 8.95 2.98
C ALA A 88 -17.43 9.55 1.66
N LEU A 89 -16.34 9.00 1.12
CA LEU A 89 -15.80 9.41 -0.17
C LEU A 89 -16.78 9.08 -1.30
N LYS A 90 -17.00 10.01 -2.23
CA LYS A 90 -17.82 9.74 -3.43
C LYS A 90 -17.15 8.73 -4.36
N LYS A 91 -15.83 8.86 -4.52
CA LYS A 91 -14.98 7.99 -5.33
C LYS A 91 -13.64 7.81 -4.62
N PHE A 92 -13.10 6.61 -4.71
CA PHE A 92 -11.73 6.31 -4.35
C PHE A 92 -11.04 5.69 -5.56
N VAL A 93 -10.27 6.52 -6.27
CA VAL A 93 -9.60 6.18 -7.53
C VAL A 93 -8.17 5.73 -7.23
N MET A 94 -7.82 4.54 -7.68
CA MET A 94 -6.49 3.94 -7.54
C MET A 94 -5.90 3.72 -8.93
N VAL A 95 -4.72 4.28 -9.16
CA VAL A 95 -3.98 4.15 -10.43
C VAL A 95 -2.82 3.20 -10.23
N LYS A 96 -2.70 2.18 -11.08
CA LYS A 96 -1.60 1.23 -11.10
C LYS A 96 -0.71 1.44 -12.33
N PHE A 97 0.60 1.57 -12.13
CA PHE A 97 1.60 1.61 -13.19
C PHE A 97 2.03 0.19 -13.53
N LEU A 98 1.76 -0.26 -14.76
CA LEU A 98 1.92 -1.66 -15.13
C LEU A 98 3.39 -2.11 -15.19
N ASN A 99 4.33 -1.18 -15.29
CA ASN A 99 5.76 -1.44 -15.39
C ASN A 99 6.55 -0.81 -14.22
N ASP A 100 5.89 -0.56 -13.09
CA ASP A 100 6.50 0.05 -11.92
C ASP A 100 7.71 -0.76 -11.41
N SER A 101 8.87 -0.10 -11.34
CA SER A 101 10.13 -0.67 -10.84
C SER A 101 10.51 -0.20 -9.44
N ILE A 102 9.64 0.60 -8.81
CA ILE A 102 9.87 1.30 -7.53
C ILE A 102 9.00 0.68 -6.42
N VAL A 103 7.72 0.43 -6.68
CA VAL A 103 6.77 -0.14 -5.72
C VAL A 103 6.87 -1.67 -5.74
N ASP A 104 7.13 -2.27 -4.59
CA ASP A 104 7.24 -3.71 -4.42
C ASP A 104 6.37 -4.17 -3.23
N PRO A 105 5.25 -4.90 -3.46
CA PRO A 105 4.74 -5.32 -4.76
C PRO A 105 3.89 -4.24 -5.45
N VAL A 106 3.92 -4.18 -6.80
CA VAL A 106 3.08 -3.27 -7.62
C VAL A 106 1.58 -3.45 -7.32
N ASP A 107 1.15 -4.64 -6.89
CA ASP A 107 -0.24 -4.89 -6.46
C ASP A 107 -0.70 -4.01 -5.29
N SER A 108 0.23 -3.44 -4.51
CA SER A 108 -0.11 -2.49 -3.47
C SER A 108 -0.75 -1.21 -4.00
N GLU A 109 -0.53 -0.85 -5.26
CA GLU A 109 -1.16 0.32 -5.89
C GLU A 109 -2.69 0.17 -6.00
N TRP A 110 -3.17 -1.07 -6.00
CA TRP A 110 -4.59 -1.45 -5.99
C TRP A 110 -4.99 -2.16 -4.69
N PHE A 111 -4.33 -1.83 -3.57
CA PHE A 111 -4.65 -2.39 -2.25
C PHE A 111 -4.47 -3.93 -2.13
N GLY A 112 -3.86 -4.57 -3.13
CA GLY A 112 -3.38 -5.93 -3.06
C GLY A 112 -2.06 -6.02 -2.32
N PHE A 113 -1.63 -7.22 -1.96
CA PHE A 113 -0.33 -7.41 -1.31
C PHE A 113 0.17 -8.84 -1.44
N TYR A 114 1.39 -9.12 -0.97
CA TYR A 114 1.88 -10.48 -0.81
C TYR A 114 0.93 -11.31 0.08
N ARG A 115 0.74 -12.58 -0.27
CA ARG A 115 0.07 -13.54 0.61
C ARG A 115 0.89 -13.70 1.89
N SER A 116 0.22 -13.60 3.05
CA SER A 116 0.81 -13.81 4.38
C SER A 116 1.69 -15.07 4.45
N GLY A 117 2.84 -14.93 5.12
CA GLY A 117 3.83 -15.98 5.36
C GLY A 117 4.93 -16.10 4.30
N GLN A 118 4.88 -15.33 3.22
CA GLN A 118 5.84 -15.39 2.11
C GLN A 118 5.85 -14.07 1.31
N ASP A 119 6.75 -13.96 0.33
CA ASP A 119 7.10 -12.73 -0.38
C ASP A 119 7.21 -12.90 -1.90
N LYS A 120 6.47 -13.85 -2.48
CA LYS A 120 6.50 -14.17 -3.91
C LYS A 120 5.14 -14.02 -4.59
N GLU A 121 4.13 -14.69 -4.06
CA GLU A 121 2.77 -14.66 -4.59
C GLU A 121 2.00 -13.48 -4.01
N THR A 122 1.41 -12.65 -4.86
CA THR A 122 0.50 -11.57 -4.46
C THR A 122 -0.96 -12.00 -4.56
N ILE A 123 -1.82 -11.35 -3.78
CA ILE A 123 -3.27 -11.51 -3.82
C ILE A 123 -3.93 -10.13 -4.01
N PRO A 124 -5.02 -10.05 -4.80
CA PRO A 124 -5.76 -8.80 -4.96
C PRO A 124 -6.52 -8.45 -3.67
N LEU A 125 -6.91 -7.17 -3.53
CA LEU A 125 -7.71 -6.65 -2.42
C LEU A 125 -8.86 -7.58 -2.04
N GLN A 126 -9.64 -8.07 -3.02
CA GLN A 126 -10.84 -8.88 -2.80
C GLN A 126 -10.57 -10.22 -2.07
N LYS A 127 -9.33 -10.71 -2.09
CA LYS A 127 -8.92 -11.95 -1.40
C LYS A 127 -8.29 -11.70 -0.03
N THR A 128 -8.13 -10.46 0.40
CA THR A 128 -7.52 -10.11 1.69
C THR A 128 -8.52 -10.21 2.85
N THR A 129 -8.00 -10.37 4.07
CA THR A 129 -8.81 -10.28 5.30
C THR A 129 -9.46 -8.89 5.46
N LEU A 130 -8.73 -7.84 5.08
CA LEU A 130 -9.20 -6.45 5.12
C LEU A 130 -10.53 -6.28 4.37
N TYR A 131 -10.63 -6.86 3.18
CA TYR A 131 -11.83 -6.81 2.33
C TYR A 131 -12.91 -7.82 2.76
N THR A 132 -12.53 -9.08 3.01
CA THR A 132 -13.49 -10.14 3.32
C THR A 132 -14.19 -9.94 4.67
N GLN A 133 -13.51 -9.35 5.64
CA GLN A 133 -14.09 -8.89 6.91
C GLN A 133 -14.57 -7.44 6.87
N ASP A 134 -14.29 -6.74 5.77
CA ASP A 134 -14.74 -5.39 5.48
C ASP A 134 -14.43 -4.37 6.59
N ARG A 135 -13.20 -4.44 7.11
CA ARG A 135 -12.74 -3.65 8.27
C ARG A 135 -12.65 -2.15 8.00
N LEU A 136 -12.47 -1.77 6.74
CA LEU A 136 -12.42 -0.38 6.26
C LEU A 136 -13.65 0.04 5.45
N GLY A 137 -14.59 -0.87 5.17
CA GLY A 137 -15.74 -0.58 4.29
C GLY A 137 -15.42 -0.70 2.80
N LEU A 138 -14.24 -1.20 2.42
CA LEU A 138 -13.82 -1.34 1.02
C LEU A 138 -14.73 -2.26 0.22
N ARG A 139 -15.31 -3.31 0.81
CA ARG A 139 -16.25 -4.19 0.11
C ARG A 139 -17.58 -3.51 -0.13
N GLU A 140 -18.06 -2.73 0.85
CA GLU A 140 -19.27 -1.92 0.67
C GLU A 140 -19.06 -0.86 -0.42
N MET A 141 -17.91 -0.18 -0.41
CA MET A 141 -17.53 0.80 -1.43
C MET A 141 -17.39 0.18 -2.82
N ASP A 142 -16.80 -1.01 -2.94
CA ASP A 142 -16.66 -1.73 -4.22
C ASP A 142 -18.05 -2.07 -4.80
N ASN A 143 -18.93 -2.65 -3.97
CA ASN A 143 -20.30 -2.98 -4.36
C ASN A 143 -21.14 -1.75 -4.74
N ALA A 144 -20.87 -0.59 -4.12
CA ALA A 144 -21.51 0.68 -4.44
C ALA A 144 -20.87 1.39 -5.65
N GLY A 145 -19.84 0.81 -6.27
CA GLY A 145 -19.11 1.42 -7.38
C GLY A 145 -18.32 2.67 -6.99
N GLN A 146 -17.95 2.82 -5.71
CA GLN A 146 -17.13 3.93 -5.22
C GLN A 146 -15.64 3.69 -5.48
N LEU A 147 -15.18 2.44 -5.53
CA LEU A 147 -13.80 2.12 -5.90
C LEU A 147 -13.62 2.15 -7.42
N VAL A 148 -12.55 2.79 -7.89
CA VAL A 148 -12.19 2.84 -9.31
C VAL A 148 -10.74 2.39 -9.45
N PHE A 149 -10.52 1.37 -10.28
CA PHE A 149 -9.20 0.81 -10.55
C PHE A 149 -8.79 1.20 -11.97
N LEU A 150 -7.81 2.10 -12.10
CA LEU A 150 -7.22 2.51 -13.37
C LEU A 150 -5.82 1.91 -13.50
N ALA A 151 -5.44 1.50 -14.71
CA ALA A 151 -4.09 1.04 -15.00
C ALA A 151 -3.53 1.80 -16.21
N VAL A 152 -2.22 2.05 -16.18
CA VAL A 152 -1.50 2.73 -17.26
C VAL A 152 -0.16 2.05 -17.48
N GLU A 153 0.25 1.92 -18.74
CA GLU A 153 1.61 1.48 -19.09
C GLU A 153 2.61 2.58 -18.75
N GLY A 154 3.76 2.19 -18.19
CA GLY A 154 4.76 3.13 -17.69
C GLY A 154 5.39 2.67 -16.38
N ASP A 155 6.59 3.17 -16.11
CA ASP A 155 7.24 3.05 -14.80
C ASP A 155 6.58 4.00 -13.78
N HIS A 156 7.05 4.00 -12.53
CA HIS A 156 6.46 4.76 -11.43
C HIS A 156 6.19 6.24 -11.77
N LEU A 157 4.93 6.66 -11.66
CA LEU A 157 4.45 8.02 -11.96
C LEU A 157 4.66 8.46 -13.42
N GLN A 158 4.94 7.54 -14.33
CA GLN A 158 5.06 7.82 -15.75
C GLN A 158 3.70 7.69 -16.43
N LEU A 159 3.07 8.83 -16.72
CA LEU A 159 1.85 8.92 -17.52
C LEU A 159 1.92 10.11 -18.49
N SER A 160 1.17 10.03 -19.59
CA SER A 160 1.09 11.13 -20.56
C SER A 160 0.03 12.16 -20.16
N GLU A 161 0.14 13.38 -20.69
CA GLU A 161 -0.89 14.41 -20.51
C GLU A 161 -2.24 13.93 -21.06
N GLU A 162 -2.25 13.29 -22.24
CA GLU A 162 -3.47 12.76 -22.86
C GLU A 162 -4.17 11.77 -21.94
N TRP A 163 -3.41 10.87 -21.29
CA TRP A 163 -3.97 9.92 -20.34
C TRP A 163 -4.53 10.63 -19.10
N PHE A 164 -3.81 11.62 -18.55
CA PHE A 164 -4.25 12.40 -17.40
C PHE A 164 -5.57 13.14 -17.67
N TYR A 165 -5.66 13.85 -18.80
CA TYR A 165 -6.88 14.56 -19.21
C TYR A 165 -8.05 13.60 -19.44
N ALA A 166 -7.80 12.43 -20.04
CA ALA A 166 -8.86 11.48 -20.33
C ALA A 166 -9.38 10.72 -19.10
N HIS A 167 -8.53 10.44 -18.10
CA HIS A 167 -8.87 9.50 -17.02
C HIS A 167 -8.87 10.11 -15.61
N ILE A 168 -8.19 11.22 -15.36
CA ILE A 168 -8.12 11.84 -14.02
C ILE A 168 -9.00 13.08 -13.92
N ILE A 169 -8.94 13.98 -14.91
CA ILE A 169 -9.75 15.20 -14.92
C ILE A 169 -11.26 14.96 -14.71
N PRO A 170 -11.89 13.90 -15.26
CA PRO A 170 -13.31 13.63 -15.02
C PRO A 170 -13.71 13.41 -13.55
N PHE A 171 -12.74 13.19 -12.64
CA PHE A 171 -12.97 13.07 -11.20
C PHE A 171 -12.79 14.39 -10.43
N LEU A 172 -12.31 15.44 -11.09
CA LEU A 172 -11.99 16.75 -10.49
C LEU A 172 -12.96 17.87 -10.90
N GLU A 173 -13.85 17.60 -11.86
CA GLU A 173 -14.94 18.48 -12.31
C GLU A 173 -16.20 18.30 -11.46
#